data_AF-A0A9D8ILG5-F1
#
_entry.id   AF-A0A9D8ILG5-F1
#
_cell.length_a   1.000
_cell.length_b   1.000
_cell.length_c   1.000
_cell.angle_alpha   90.00
_cell.angle_beta   90.00
_cell.angle_gamma   90.00
#
_symmetry.space_group_name_H-M   'P 1'
#
loop_
_entity.id
_entity.type
_entity.pdbx_description
1 polymer ?
#
loop_
_entity_poly.entity_id
_entity_poly.type
_entity_poly.pdbx_seq_one_letter_code
_entity_poly.pdbx_strand_id
1 'polypeptide(L)'
;MAEGKKHKATVVVFLSFNCPISNRYIPVLGDLASKHAKNDVIFIGIPDQNDPAEVKKLALEFKASFPMHYDPENKVADAFLAKTSPEAFLLDSNLTLRYFGAIDDQYADRTTRLPQARTRHLDEAIQAVVDGKGVPVKHAAANG
;
A
#
# COMPACT_ATOMS: atom_id res chain seq x y z
N MET A 1 -11.53 14.35 20.30
CA MET A 1 -10.33 13.86 19.59
C MET A 1 -10.51 12.36 19.46
N ALA A 2 -10.63 11.84 18.24
CA ALA A 2 -10.86 10.41 18.04
C ALA A 2 -9.55 9.67 18.37
N GLU A 3 -9.51 8.99 19.51
CA GLU A 3 -8.49 7.99 19.78
C GLU A 3 -8.67 6.89 18.74
N GLY A 4 -7.90 6.97 17.65
CA GLY A 4 -7.84 5.94 16.63
C GLY A 4 -7.44 4.63 17.27
N LYS A 5 -8.19 3.57 16.99
CA LYS A 5 -7.89 2.21 17.45
C LYS A 5 -6.43 1.89 17.07
N LYS A 6 -5.57 1.64 18.05
CA LYS A 6 -4.16 1.31 17.79
C LYS A 6 -4.09 -0.09 17.18
N HIS A 7 -3.87 -0.13 15.87
CA HIS A 7 -3.58 -1.36 15.14
C HIS A 7 -2.11 -1.75 15.33
N LYS A 8 -1.78 -3.05 15.21
CA LYS A 8 -0.39 -3.50 15.26
C LYS A 8 0.46 -2.88 14.15
N ALA A 9 -0.11 -2.74 12.97
CA ALA A 9 0.50 -2.03 11.86
C ALA A 9 -0.55 -1.39 10.94
N THR A 10 -0.16 -0.33 10.26
CA THR A 10 -0.97 0.36 9.25
C THR A 10 -0.19 0.43 7.95
N VAL A 11 -0.79 -0.06 6.87
CA VAL A 11 -0.24 0.03 5.52
C VAL A 11 -1.01 1.10 4.76
N VAL A 12 -0.31 2.13 4.31
CA VAL A 12 -0.85 3.18 3.43
C VAL A 12 -0.25 2.95 2.05
N VAL A 13 -1.09 2.82 1.02
CA VAL A 13 -0.62 2.61 -0.36
C VAL A 13 -1.11 3.72 -1.25
N PHE A 14 -0.18 4.42 -1.87
CA PHE A 14 -0.46 5.42 -2.90
C PHE A 14 -0.59 4.72 -4.25
N LEU A 15 -1.72 4.96 -4.91
CA LEU A 15 -2.13 4.28 -6.13
C LEU A 15 -2.54 5.30 -7.18
N SER A 16 -2.51 4.88 -8.45
CA SER A 16 -3.11 5.64 -9.53
C SER A 16 -3.92 4.75 -10.44
N PHE A 17 -5.21 5.02 -10.60
CA PHE A 17 -6.04 4.25 -11.53
C PHE A 17 -5.65 4.44 -13.01
N ASN A 18 -4.86 5.48 -13.31
CA ASN A 18 -4.29 5.71 -14.64
C ASN A 18 -3.00 4.89 -14.88
N CYS A 19 -2.44 4.25 -13.85
CA CYS A 19 -1.25 3.42 -13.95
C CYS A 19 -1.64 1.93 -14.08
N PRO A 20 -1.29 1.24 -15.18
CA PRO A 20 -1.63 -0.17 -15.35
C PRO A 20 -0.94 -1.08 -14.33
N ILE A 21 0.21 -0.68 -13.79
CA ILE A 21 0.89 -1.41 -12.70
C ILE A 21 0.03 -1.33 -11.43
N SER A 22 -0.37 -0.12 -11.01
CA SER A 22 -1.21 0.10 -9.82
C SER A 22 -2.50 -0.74 -9.88
N ASN A 23 -3.20 -0.72 -11.01
CA ASN A 23 -4.43 -1.47 -11.20
C ASN A 23 -4.26 -2.99 -11.03
N ARG A 24 -3.10 -3.53 -11.45
CA ARG A 24 -2.79 -4.96 -11.28
C ARG A 24 -2.46 -5.33 -9.84
N TYR A 25 -1.97 -4.37 -9.04
CA TYR A 25 -1.66 -4.59 -7.63
C TYR A 25 -2.84 -4.44 -6.69
N ILE A 26 -3.94 -3.79 -7.08
CA ILE A 26 -5.15 -3.68 -6.26
C ILE A 26 -5.62 -5.05 -5.71
N PRO A 27 -5.82 -6.10 -6.52
CA PRO A 27 -6.21 -7.40 -5.98
C PRO A 27 -5.13 -8.01 -5.07
N VAL A 28 -3.84 -7.84 -5.39
CA VAL A 28 -2.72 -8.35 -4.57
C VAL A 28 -2.70 -7.70 -3.20
N LEU A 29 -2.92 -6.38 -3.12
CA LEU A 29 -3.05 -5.63 -1.89
C LEU A 29 -4.29 -6.07 -1.09
N GLY A 30 -5.38 -6.39 -1.78
CA GLY A 30 -6.56 -6.97 -1.18
C GLY A 30 -6.34 -8.33 -0.53
N ASP A 31 -5.56 -9.20 -1.18
CA ASP A 31 -5.15 -10.49 -0.64
C ASP A 31 -4.24 -10.31 0.59
N LEU A 32 -3.29 -9.37 0.54
CA LEU A 32 -2.43 -9.03 1.67
C LEU A 32 -3.23 -8.47 2.86
N ALA A 33 -4.19 -7.58 2.60
CA ALA A 33 -5.08 -7.04 3.62
C ALA A 33 -5.88 -8.17 4.29
N SER A 34 -6.42 -9.09 3.50
CA SER A 34 -7.17 -10.25 4.00
C SER A 34 -6.29 -11.21 4.80
N LYS A 35 -5.06 -11.45 4.34
CA LYS A 35 -4.07 -12.30 5.01
C LYS A 35 -3.69 -11.75 6.39
N HIS A 36 -3.46 -10.44 6.49
CA HIS A 36 -2.99 -9.79 7.73
C HIS A 36 -4.09 -9.19 8.60
N ALA A 37 -5.36 -9.27 8.20
CA ALA A 37 -6.50 -8.81 8.99
C ALA A 37 -6.55 -9.48 10.39
N LYS A 38 -6.21 -10.77 10.49
CA LYS A 38 -6.14 -11.50 11.78
C LYS A 38 -4.98 -11.03 12.67
N ASN A 39 -3.98 -10.40 12.08
CA ASN A 39 -2.81 -9.85 12.77
C ASN A 39 -3.01 -8.38 13.17
N ASP A 40 -4.25 -7.86 13.09
CA ASP A 40 -4.58 -6.47 13.42
C ASP A 40 -3.76 -5.46 12.58
N VAL A 41 -3.60 -5.78 11.29
CA VAL A 41 -2.98 -4.91 10.29
C VAL A 41 -4.08 -4.32 9.41
N ILE A 42 -4.07 -3.00 9.26
CA ILE A 42 -5.00 -2.30 8.37
C ILE A 42 -4.32 -1.85 7.09
N PHE A 43 -5.08 -1.84 5.99
CA PHE A 43 -4.64 -1.35 4.69
C PHE A 43 -5.53 -0.19 4.27
N ILE A 44 -4.90 0.89 3.79
CA ILE A 44 -5.56 2.10 3.30
C ILE A 44 -4.97 2.42 1.93
N GLY A 45 -5.82 2.51 0.91
CA GLY A 45 -5.44 3.00 -0.42
C GLY A 45 -5.68 4.49 -0.55
N ILE A 46 -4.74 5.21 -1.14
CA ILE A 46 -4.86 6.63 -1.49
C ILE A 46 -4.64 6.78 -2.99
N PRO A 47 -5.73 6.81 -3.79
CA PRO A 47 -5.66 7.11 -5.22
C PRO A 47 -5.36 8.59 -5.49
N ASP A 48 -4.63 8.91 -6.55
CA ASP A 48 -4.33 10.28 -7.04
C ASP A 48 -5.50 10.94 -7.81
N GLN A 49 -6.73 10.44 -7.64
CA GLN A 49 -7.92 10.94 -8.33
C GLN A 49 -8.45 12.19 -7.65
N ASN A 50 -8.91 13.17 -8.43
CA ASN A 50 -9.42 14.45 -7.94
C ASN A 50 -10.93 14.44 -7.61
N ASP A 51 -11.62 13.33 -7.84
CA ASP A 51 -13.06 13.21 -7.63
C ASP A 51 -13.39 12.00 -6.71
N PRO A 52 -14.08 12.21 -5.58
CA PRO A 52 -14.39 11.13 -4.63
C PRO A 52 -15.44 10.13 -5.16
N ALA A 53 -16.33 10.56 -6.05
CA ALA A 53 -17.29 9.66 -6.70
C ALA A 53 -16.58 8.76 -7.71
N GLU A 54 -15.59 9.29 -8.41
CA GLU A 54 -14.71 8.53 -9.30
C GLU A 54 -13.88 7.50 -8.51
N VAL A 55 -13.26 7.88 -7.40
CA VAL A 55 -12.55 6.95 -6.50
C VAL A 55 -13.45 5.78 -6.10
N LYS A 56 -14.68 6.06 -5.66
CA LYS A 56 -15.62 5.02 -5.26
C LYS A 56 -16.00 4.10 -6.42
N LYS A 57 -16.23 4.66 -7.61
CA LYS A 57 -16.56 3.90 -8.81
C LYS A 57 -15.41 2.96 -9.21
N LEU A 58 -14.20 3.50 -9.29
CA LEU A 58 -13.01 2.75 -9.71
C LEU A 58 -12.61 1.70 -8.66
N ALA A 59 -12.73 2.01 -7.36
CA ALA A 59 -12.54 1.02 -6.30
C ALA A 59 -13.45 -0.21 -6.48
N LEU A 60 -14.70 -0.01 -6.88
CA LEU A 60 -15.63 -1.10 -7.18
C LEU A 60 -15.25 -1.83 -8.49
N GLU A 61 -14.88 -1.08 -9.52
CA GLU A 61 -14.49 -1.62 -10.83
C GLU A 61 -13.26 -2.54 -10.75
N PHE A 62 -12.25 -2.11 -9.99
CA PHE A 62 -11.02 -2.88 -9.74
C PHE A 62 -11.14 -3.85 -8.55
N LYS A 63 -12.34 -3.99 -7.97
CA LYS A 63 -12.63 -4.92 -6.87
C LYS A 63 -11.69 -4.75 -5.67
N ALA A 64 -11.40 -3.51 -5.30
CA ALA A 64 -10.63 -3.21 -4.10
C ALA A 64 -11.34 -3.77 -2.87
N SER A 65 -10.68 -4.70 -2.17
CA SER A 65 -11.21 -5.32 -0.94
C SER A 65 -10.71 -4.65 0.35
N PHE A 66 -10.12 -3.46 0.24
CA PHE A 66 -9.64 -2.62 1.33
C PHE A 66 -10.11 -1.18 1.14
N PRO A 67 -10.23 -0.39 2.22
CA PRO A 67 -10.73 0.97 2.14
C PRO A 67 -9.81 1.88 1.31
N MET A 68 -10.41 2.63 0.38
CA MET A 68 -9.75 3.68 -0.38
C MET A 68 -10.25 5.04 0.10
N HIS A 69 -9.33 5.96 0.35
CA HIS A 69 -9.60 7.30 0.84
C HIS A 69 -9.17 8.33 -0.20
N TYR A 70 -10.11 9.20 -0.56
CA TYR A 70 -9.83 10.36 -1.39
C TYR A 70 -8.94 11.36 -0.60
N ASP A 71 -7.83 11.78 -1.21
CA ASP A 71 -6.90 12.77 -0.66
C ASP A 71 -7.06 14.11 -1.41
N PRO A 72 -7.94 15.01 -0.94
CA PRO A 72 -8.13 16.30 -1.59
C PRO A 72 -6.83 17.10 -1.54
N GLU A 73 -6.42 17.61 -2.70
CA GLU A 73 -5.21 18.41 -2.89
C GLU A 73 -3.89 17.65 -2.59
N ASN A 74 -3.89 16.31 -2.58
CA ASN A 74 -2.70 15.47 -2.38
C ASN A 74 -1.94 15.74 -1.05
N LYS A 75 -2.63 16.26 -0.03
CA LYS A 75 -2.00 16.64 1.24
C LYS A 75 -1.37 15.46 1.98
N VAL A 76 -2.01 14.29 1.92
CA VAL A 76 -1.48 13.08 2.53
C VAL A 76 -0.31 12.55 1.69
N ALA A 77 -0.41 12.55 0.36
CA ALA A 77 0.70 12.17 -0.51
C ALA A 77 1.96 13.03 -0.28
N ASP A 78 1.78 14.34 -0.16
CA ASP A 78 2.87 15.28 0.13
C ASP A 78 3.47 15.03 1.52
N ALA A 79 2.64 14.76 2.53
CA ALA A 79 3.11 14.45 3.89
C ALA A 79 3.94 13.16 3.96
N PHE A 80 3.61 12.17 3.13
CA PHE A 80 4.35 10.91 3.01
C PHE A 80 5.53 10.99 2.04
N LEU A 81 5.69 12.11 1.32
CA LEU A 81 6.66 12.29 0.23
C LEU A 81 6.56 11.17 -0.81
N ALA A 82 5.35 10.70 -1.10
CA ALA A 82 5.10 9.68 -2.11
C ALA A 82 5.49 10.22 -3.50
N LYS A 83 6.33 9.48 -4.23
CA LYS A 83 6.89 9.93 -5.52
C LYS A 83 6.45 9.07 -6.69
N THR A 84 5.99 7.86 -6.40
CA THR A 84 5.70 6.84 -7.41
C THR A 84 4.38 6.14 -7.14
N SER A 85 3.84 5.44 -8.13
CA SER A 85 2.59 4.68 -7.99
C SER A 85 2.68 3.36 -8.76
N PRO A 86 2.56 2.20 -8.10
CA PRO A 86 2.18 2.03 -6.70
C PRO A 86 3.35 2.18 -5.71
N GLU A 87 3.11 2.83 -4.57
CA GLU A 87 4.09 2.95 -3.48
C GLU A 87 3.43 2.67 -2.13
N ALA A 88 3.98 1.73 -1.36
CA ALA A 88 3.42 1.29 -0.07
C ALA A 88 4.26 1.81 1.09
N PHE A 89 3.61 2.21 2.18
CA PHE A 89 4.20 2.70 3.42
C PHE A 89 3.65 1.89 4.58
N LEU A 90 4.53 1.30 5.39
CA LEU A 90 4.20 0.52 6.58
C LEU A 90 4.55 1.32 7.83
N LEU A 91 3.55 1.58 8.65
CA LEU A 91 3.65 2.20 9.96
C LEU A 91 3.42 1.14 11.03
N ASP A 92 4.18 1.17 12.12
CA ASP A 92 3.89 0.35 13.30
C ASP A 92 2.80 0.98 14.19
N SER A 93 2.50 0.35 15.33
CA SER A 93 1.52 0.81 16.30
C SER A 93 1.83 2.17 16.94
N ASN A 94 3.06 2.66 16.81
CA ASN A 94 3.48 4.01 17.23
C ASN A 94 3.47 4.99 16.07
N LEU A 95 2.87 4.63 14.93
CA LEU A 95 2.88 5.39 13.67
C LEU A 95 4.31 5.70 13.18
N THR A 96 5.28 4.87 13.55
CA THR A 96 6.66 5.01 13.07
C THR A 96 6.80 4.30 11.73
N LEU A 97 7.41 4.96 10.75
CA LEU A 97 7.68 4.36 9.44
C LEU A 97 8.69 3.21 9.57
N ARG A 98 8.26 2.01 9.19
CA ARG A 98 9.07 0.78 9.22
C ARG A 98 9.50 0.30 7.85
N TYR A 99 8.69 0.58 6.84
CA TYR A 99 8.99 0.25 5.45
C TYR A 99 8.32 1.27 4.52
N PHE A 100 8.97 1.61 3.41
CA PHE A 100 8.31 2.29 2.29
C PHE A 100 8.90 1.86 0.94
N GLY A 101 8.07 1.73 -0.09
CA GLY A 101 8.52 1.40 -1.43
C GLY A 101 7.63 0.41 -2.18
N ALA A 102 8.26 -0.45 -2.99
CA ALA A 102 7.58 -1.44 -3.83
C ALA A 102 6.74 -2.44 -3.02
N ILE A 103 5.71 -3.02 -3.65
CA ILE A 103 4.93 -4.10 -3.03
C ILE A 103 5.72 -5.41 -3.08
N ASP A 104 6.25 -5.73 -4.26
CA ASP A 104 7.12 -6.87 -4.56
C ASP A 104 8.02 -6.55 -5.76
N ASP A 105 8.87 -7.51 -6.16
CA ASP A 105 9.78 -7.37 -7.30
C ASP A 105 9.19 -7.88 -8.63
N GLN A 106 7.88 -8.13 -8.71
CA GLN A 106 7.27 -8.70 -9.92
C GLN A 106 7.39 -7.76 -11.13
N TYR A 107 7.40 -6.44 -10.89
CA TYR A 107 7.54 -5.44 -11.93
C TYR A 107 8.89 -4.73 -11.79
N ALA A 108 9.83 -5.12 -12.64
CA ALA A 108 11.12 -4.43 -12.75
C ALA A 108 10.95 -3.04 -13.39
N ASP A 109 9.95 -2.88 -14.26
CA ASP A 109 9.54 -1.63 -14.89
C ASP A 109 8.12 -1.76 -15.47
N ARG A 110 7.63 -0.73 -16.18
CA ARG A 110 6.29 -0.71 -16.81
C ARG A 110 6.06 -1.79 -17.88
N THR A 111 7.12 -2.34 -18.45
CA THR A 111 7.11 -3.28 -19.56
C THR A 111 7.59 -4.68 -19.15
N THR A 112 8.44 -4.77 -18.13
CA THR A 112 9.05 -6.03 -17.67
C THR A 112 8.32 -6.57 -16.46
N ARG A 113 7.62 -7.69 -16.66
CA ARG A 113 6.93 -8.44 -15.61
C ARG A 113 7.53 -9.84 -15.46
N LEU A 114 7.92 -10.19 -14.24
CA LEU A 114 8.30 -11.56 -13.90
C LEU A 114 7.05 -12.47 -13.82
N PRO A 115 7.17 -13.76 -14.23
CA PRO A 115 6.08 -14.73 -14.09
C PRO A 115 5.55 -14.81 -12.65
N GLN A 116 6.44 -14.65 -11.67
CA GLN A 116 6.14 -14.63 -10.25
C GLN A 116 7.14 -13.69 -9.54
N ALA A 117 6.66 -12.97 -8.52
CA ALA A 117 7.53 -12.23 -7.60
C ALA A 117 8.50 -13.20 -6.91
N ARG A 118 9.79 -12.86 -6.86
CA ARG A 118 10.80 -13.60 -6.11
C ARG A 118 10.89 -13.08 -4.67
N THR A 119 10.58 -11.80 -4.45
CA THR A 119 10.64 -11.15 -3.15
C THR A 119 9.35 -10.39 -2.88
N ARG A 120 8.74 -10.61 -1.72
CA ARG A 120 7.48 -9.97 -1.33
C ARG A 120 7.75 -8.91 -0.28
N HIS A 121 8.41 -7.82 -0.70
CA HIS A 121 8.95 -6.80 0.20
C HIS A 121 7.94 -6.32 1.26
N LEU A 122 6.72 -5.98 0.83
CA LEU A 122 5.69 -5.49 1.74
C LEU A 122 5.20 -6.59 2.71
N ASP A 123 4.99 -7.82 2.22
CA ASP A 123 4.53 -8.95 3.05
C ASP A 123 5.56 -9.32 4.12
N GLU A 124 6.83 -9.38 3.74
CA GLU A 124 7.96 -9.65 4.65
C GLU A 124 8.10 -8.55 5.71
N ALA A 125 7.95 -7.28 5.30
CA ALA A 125 8.01 -6.15 6.22
C ALA A 125 6.83 -6.16 7.22
N ILE A 126 5.61 -6.45 6.76
CA ILE A 126 4.44 -6.58 7.63
C ILE A 126 4.66 -7.71 8.63
N GLN A 127 5.11 -8.88 8.17
CA GLN A 127 5.36 -10.03 9.05
C GLN A 127 6.43 -9.70 10.11
N ALA A 128 7.50 -9.00 9.73
CA ALA A 128 8.53 -8.58 10.66
C ALA A 128 7.95 -7.65 11.76
N VAL A 129 7.10 -6.68 11.40
CA VAL A 129 6.45 -5.79 12.38
C VAL A 129 5.49 -6.56 13.28
N VAL A 130 4.67 -7.44 12.72
CA VAL A 130 3.71 -8.28 13.46
C VAL A 130 4.41 -9.21 14.46
N ASP A 131 5.57 -9.77 14.07
CA ASP A 131 6.41 -10.62 14.91
C ASP A 131 7.23 -9.84 15.95
N GLY A 132 7.18 -8.50 15.94
CA GLY A 132 8.02 -7.66 16.79
C GLY A 132 9.51 -7.67 16.42
N LYS A 133 9.85 -8.10 15.21
CA LYS A 133 11.22 -8.14 14.67
C LYS A 133 11.58 -6.82 13.99
N GLY A 134 12.88 -6.60 13.80
CA GLY A 134 13.38 -5.54 12.93
C GLY A 134 13.00 -5.81 11.47
N VAL A 135 12.51 -4.80 10.75
CA VAL A 135 12.25 -4.93 9.31
C VAL A 135 13.60 -5.01 8.58
N PRO A 136 13.87 -6.10 7.83
CA PRO A 136 15.19 -6.33 7.23
C PRO A 136 15.47 -5.35 6.08
N VAL A 137 14.45 -5.00 5.30
CA VAL A 137 14.52 -4.04 4.20
C VAL A 137 13.58 -2.90 4.53
N LYS A 138 14.11 -1.71 4.81
CA LYS A 138 13.31 -0.52 5.15
C LYS A 138 12.85 0.26 3.91
N HIS A 139 13.50 0.03 2.77
CA HIS A 139 13.19 0.69 1.51
C HIS A 139 13.43 -0.24 0.32
N ALA A 140 12.48 -0.26 -0.62
CA ALA A 140 12.65 -0.88 -1.94
C ALA A 140 12.21 0.10 -3.04
N ALA A 141 12.95 0.15 -4.15
CA ALA A 141 12.60 1.04 -5.25
C ALA A 141 11.25 0.65 -5.86
N ALA A 142 10.26 1.54 -5.77
CA ALA A 142 8.97 1.39 -6.41
C ALA A 142 9.06 1.83 -7.87
N ASN A 143 8.70 0.95 -8.79
CA ASN A 143 8.67 1.22 -10.22
C ASN A 143 7.24 1.52 -10.64
N GLY A 144 6.96 2.79 -10.94
CA GLY A 144 5.63 3.31 -11.33
C GLY A 144 5.55 3.81 -12.75
#